data_AF-A0A968ML60-F1
#
_entry.id   AF-A0A968ML60-F1
#
_cell.length_a   1.000
_cell.length_b   1.000
_cell.length_c   1.000
_cell.angle_alpha   90.00
_cell.angle_beta   90.00
_cell.angle_gamma   90.00
#
_symmetry.space_group_name_H-M   'P 1'
#
loop_
_entity.id
_entity.type
_entity.pdbx_description
1 polymer ?
#
loop_
_entity_poly.entity_id
_entity_poly.type
_entity_poly.pdbx_seq_one_letter_code
_entity_poly.pdbx_strand_id
1 'polypeptide(L)' 'MGNSTDGTLMAFRDRRRPRWGVQFHPESVGSPNGMAMLANFSRSCATTRRAPSDRGVV' A
#
# COMPACT_ATOMS: atom_id res chain seq x y z
N MET A 1 1.15 7.14 8.56
CA MET A 1 2.54 6.74 8.30
C MET A 1 2.92 5.77 9.41
N GLY A 2 3.63 4.68 9.11
CA GLY A 2 4.07 3.71 10.11
C GLY A 2 5.58 3.74 10.24
N ASN A 3 6.10 3.77 11.46
CA ASN A 3 7.52 3.70 11.76
C ASN A 3 7.86 2.44 12.57
N SER A 4 9.12 2.02 12.52
CA SER A 4 9.71 1.08 13.48
C SER A 4 10.13 1.81 14.76
N THR A 5 10.54 1.03 15.77
CA THR A 5 10.95 1.55 17.09
C THR A 5 12.18 2.46 17.03
N ASP A 6 13.02 2.33 16.00
CA ASP A 6 14.17 3.19 15.72
C ASP A 6 13.82 4.45 14.89
N GLY A 7 12.55 4.64 14.54
CA GLY A 7 12.09 5.76 13.73
C GLY A 7 12.18 5.55 12.22
N THR A 8 12.64 4.39 11.74
CA THR A 8 12.68 4.10 10.29
C THR A 8 11.27 4.08 9.70
N LEU A 9 11.10 4.68 8.52
CA LEU A 9 9.82 4.70 7.82
C LEU A 9 9.50 3.31 7.24
N MET A 10 8.40 2.71 7.71
CA MET A 10 8.00 1.36 7.29
C MET A 10 6.77 1.35 6.37
N ALA A 11 5.91 2.37 6.43
CA ALA A 11 4.71 2.44 5.60
C ALA A 11 4.21 3.88 5.35
N PHE A 12 3.68 4.14 4.16
CA PHE A 12 3.05 5.40 3.80
C PHE A 12 1.81 5.23 2.91
N ARG A 13 1.00 6.28 2.82
CA ARG A 13 -0.16 6.40 1.93
C ARG A 13 -0.10 7.73 1.19
N ASP A 14 -0.31 7.72 -0.12
CA ASP A 14 -0.53 8.94 -0.88
C ASP A 14 -1.83 9.60 -0.42
N ARG A 15 -1.76 10.88 -0.05
CA ARG A 15 -2.91 11.61 0.48
C ARG A 15 -4.00 11.86 -0.56
N ARG A 16 -3.62 11.93 -1.84
CA ARG A 16 -4.50 12.30 -2.96
C ARG A 16 -4.91 11.12 -3.83
N ARG A 17 -4.08 10.07 -3.89
CA ARG A 17 -4.35 8.88 -4.73
C ARG A 17 -4.47 7.63 -3.85
N PRO A 18 -5.25 6.62 -4.25
CA PRO A 18 -5.36 5.35 -3.52
C PRO A 18 -4.10 4.50 -3.76
N ARG A 19 -2.98 4.95 -3.20
CA ARG A 19 -1.67 4.30 -3.32
C ARG A 19 -1.04 4.19 -1.94
N TRP A 20 -0.43 3.05 -1.68
CA TRP A 20 0.21 2.71 -0.41
C TRP A 20 1.57 2.07 -0.70
N GLY A 21 2.53 2.26 0.20
CA GLY A 21 3.83 1.61 0.15
C GLY A 21 4.18 1.04 1.52
N VAL A 22 4.79 -0.15 1.51
CA VAL A 22 5.34 -0.83 2.70
C VAL A 22 6.75 -1.30 2.38
N GLN A 23 7.64 -1.27 3.38
CA GLN A 23 9.04 -1.69 3.19
C GLN A 23 9.25 -3.20 3.43
N PHE A 24 8.34 -3.84 4.17
CA PHE A 24 8.37 -5.27 4.46
C PHE A 24 7.55 -6.07 3.45
N HIS A 25 7.65 -7.40 3.55
CA HIS A 25 6.96 -8.37 2.71
C HIS A 25 5.66 -8.86 3.38
N PRO A 26 4.48 -8.29 3.07
CA PRO A 26 3.20 -8.76 3.61
C PRO A 26 2.80 -10.17 3.13
N GLU A 27 3.42 -10.68 2.07
CA GLU A 27 3.20 -12.03 1.55
C GLU A 27 3.93 -13.13 2.36
N SER A 28 4.91 -12.75 3.19
CA SER A 28 5.71 -13.70 3.95
C SER A 28 4.92 -14.37 5.07
N VAL A 29 5.14 -15.67 5.28
CA VAL A 29 4.51 -16.48 6.36
C VAL A 29 4.75 -15.88 7.74
N GLY A 30 5.91 -15.24 7.94
CA GLY A 30 6.29 -14.58 9.19
C GLY A 30 5.62 -13.22 9.43
N SER A 31 4.69 -12.78 8.58
CA SER A 31 3.98 -11.50 8.72
C SER A 31 2.56 -11.75 9.28
N PRO A 32 2.30 -11.63 10.60
CA PRO A 32 1.04 -12.07 11.22
C PRO A 32 -0.22 -11.43 10.61
N ASN A 33 -0.10 -10.19 10.14
CA ASN A 33 -1.20 -9.42 9.52
C ASN A 33 -1.03 -9.25 8.00
N GLY A 34 -0.08 -9.95 7.40
CA GLY A 34 0.28 -9.79 5.99
C GLY A 34 -0.87 -10.07 5.03
N MET A 35 -1.55 -11.21 5.23
CA MET A 35 -2.72 -11.58 4.43
C MET A 35 -3.89 -10.58 4.57
N ALA A 36 -4.09 -10.01 5.77
CA ALA A 36 -5.11 -8.99 5.97
C ALA A 36 -4.78 -7.69 5.21
N MET A 37 -3.50 -7.32 5.15
CA MET A 37 -3.04 -6.18 4.34
C MET A 37 -3.30 -6.40 2.84
N LEU A 38 -2.97 -7.59 2.32
CA LEU A 38 -3.24 -7.93 0.92
C LEU A 38 -4.74 -7.92 0.61
N ALA A 39 -5.58 -8.45 1.50
CA ALA A 39 -7.03 -8.41 1.33
C ALA A 39 -7.60 -6.99 1.32
N ASN A 40 -7.09 -6.10 2.18
CA ASN A 40 -7.45 -4.67 2.18
C ASN A 40 -7.05 -3.98 0.87
N PHE A 41 -5.86 -4.29 0.35
CA PHE A 41 -5.39 -3.76 -0.92
C PHE A 41 -6.29 -4.20 -2.07
N SER A 42 -6.59 -5.50 -2.17
CA SER A 42 -7.49 -6.04 -3.19
C SER A 42 -8.88 -5.41 -3.16
N ARG A 43 -9.47 -5.24 -1.96
CA ARG A 43 -10.75 -4.52 -1.80
C ARG A 43 -10.66 -3.07 -2.28
N SER A 44 -9.55 -2.38 -1.98
CA SER A 44 -9.34 -1.00 -2.40
C SER A 44 -9.24 -0.86 -3.92
N CYS A 45 -8.64 -1.84 -4.60
CA CYS A 45 -8.61 -1.90 -6.06
C CYS A 45 -10.01 -2.09 -6.67
N ALA A 46 -10.85 -2.94 -6.07
CA ALA A 46 -12.23 -3.15 -6.53
C ALA A 46 -13.09 -1.89 -6.41
N THR A 47 -12.89 -1.09 -5.36
CA THR A 47 -13.65 0.16 -5.12
C THR A 47 -13.14 1.34 -5.95
N THR A 48 -11.86 1.33 -6.34
CA THR A 48 -11.25 2.41 -7.12
C THR A 48 -11.57 2.24 -8.61
N ARG A 49 -12.68 2.83 -9.07
CA ARG A 49 -12.97 2.93 -10.52
C ARG A 49 -11.88 3.76 -11.20
N ARG A 50 -11.33 3.26 -12.32
CA ARG A 50 -10.29 3.91 -13.12
C ARG A 50 -10.67 5.36 -13.46
N ALA A 51 -9.97 6.34 -12.90
CA ALA A 51 -9.89 7.67 -13.50
C ALA A 51 -9.04 7.56 -14.79
N PRO A 52 -9.35 8.30 -15.88
CA PRO A 52 -8.61 8.21 -17.13
C PRO A 52 -7.13 8.48 -16.86
N SER A 53 -6.26 7.64 -17.42
CA SER A 53 -4.82 7.76 -17.24
C SER A 53 -4.28 8.89 -18.10
N ASP A 54 -4.01 10.05 -17.49
CA ASP A 54 -3.12 11.05 -18.07
C ASP A 54 -1.68 10.53 -18.00
N ARG A 55 -1.27 9.81 -19.06
CA ARG A 55 0.13 9.40 -19.25
C ARG A 55 0.77 10.36 -20.23
N GLY A 56 1.28 11.48 -19.70
CA GLY A 56 2.46 12.13 -20.27
C GLY A 56 3.65 11.20 -20.04
N VAL A 57 3.98 10.41 -21.06
CA VAL A 57 5.25 9.70 -21.16
C VAL A 57 6.33 10.76 -21.40
N VAL A 58 7.26 10.88 -20.46
CA VAL A 58 8.58 11.49 -20.67
C VAL A 58 9.59 10.41 -20.99
#